data_AF-A0A2N5YRN3-F1
#
_entry.id   AF-A0A2N5YRN3-F1
#
_cell.length_a   1.000
_cell.length_b   1.000
_cell.length_c   1.000
_cell.angle_alpha   90.00
_cell.angle_beta   90.00
_cell.angle_gamma   90.00
#
_symmetry.space_group_name_H-M   'P 1'
#
loop_
_entity.id
_entity.type
_entity.pdbx_description
1 polymer ?
#
loop_
_entity_poly.entity_id
_entity_poly.type
_entity_poly.pdbx_seq_one_letter_code
_entity_poly.pdbx_strand_id
1 'polypeptide(L)'
;MKSLCLKDKDIENINSSELTLSILFTQDGLSYSLYHDESKRFYTLVSDKFNSEADLYVSKCIEMLEKEKILNKNYKSVNIVFAGRKSTIVPEALYHEDSI
;
A
#
# COMPACT_ATOMS: atom_id res chain seq x y z
N MET A 1 -2.51 -8.55 -11.44
CA MET A 1 -1.48 -7.49 -11.26
C MET A 1 -0.20 -7.80 -12.06
N LYS A 2 0.66 -6.81 -12.37
CA LYS A 2 2.01 -7.04 -12.97
C LYS A 2 3.08 -6.79 -11.91
N SER A 3 4.12 -7.61 -11.84
CA SER A 3 5.25 -7.35 -10.93
C SER A 3 6.08 -6.17 -11.45
N LEU A 4 6.42 -5.24 -10.55
CA LEU A 4 7.18 -4.02 -10.83
C LEU A 4 8.01 -3.66 -9.60
N CYS A 5 9.24 -3.18 -9.80
CA CYS A 5 10.07 -2.63 -8.74
C CYS A 5 10.82 -1.41 -9.28
N LEU A 6 10.34 -0.22 -8.93
CA LEU A 6 10.98 1.05 -9.21
C LEU A 6 11.35 1.68 -7.88
N LYS A 7 12.65 1.88 -7.65
CA LYS A 7 13.18 2.54 -6.47
C LYS A 7 14.14 3.62 -6.94
N ASP A 8 13.90 4.83 -6.48
CA ASP A 8 14.81 5.95 -6.66
C ASP A 8 16.11 5.69 -5.88
N LYS A 9 17.25 6.16 -6.40
CA LYS A 9 18.54 5.96 -5.75
C LYS A 9 18.66 6.77 -4.46
N ASP A 10 17.95 7.89 -4.39
CA ASP A 10 18.06 8.83 -3.28
C ASP A 10 17.14 8.49 -2.11
N ILE A 11 16.32 7.43 -2.22
CA ILE A 11 15.34 7.05 -1.19
C ILE A 11 15.97 6.83 0.19
N GLU A 12 17.22 6.37 0.25
CA GLU A 12 17.92 6.14 1.52
C GLU A 12 18.32 7.43 2.24
N ASN A 13 18.45 8.54 1.50
CA ASN A 13 18.86 9.84 2.03
C ASN A 13 17.66 10.66 2.55
N ILE A 14 16.44 10.17 2.33
CA ILE A 14 15.23 10.91 2.67
C ILE A 14 14.70 10.41 4.00
N ASN A 15 14.36 11.37 4.85
CA ASN A 15 13.76 11.08 6.13
C ASN A 15 12.36 10.50 5.94
N SER A 16 12.12 9.29 6.45
CA SER A 16 10.82 8.62 6.28
C SER A 16 9.68 9.39 6.94
N SER A 17 9.95 10.22 7.95
CA SER A 17 8.92 11.06 8.60
C SER A 17 8.37 12.17 7.70
N GLU A 18 8.97 12.39 6.53
CA GLU A 18 8.50 13.34 5.50
C GLU A 18 7.73 12.63 4.37
N LEU A 19 7.73 11.29 4.38
CA LEU A 19 7.13 10.46 3.35
C LEU A 19 5.75 9.93 3.77
N THR A 20 4.88 9.80 2.78
CA THR A 20 3.61 9.09 2.85
C THR A 20 3.79 7.71 2.23
N LEU A 21 3.58 6.66 3.02
CA LEU A 21 3.51 5.29 2.56
C LEU A 21 2.08 4.97 2.14
N SER A 22 1.89 4.45 0.94
CA SER A 22 0.58 3.93 0.50
C SER A 22 0.73 2.45 0.16
N ILE A 23 -0.10 1.61 0.73
CA ILE A 23 -0.12 0.16 0.51
C ILE A 23 -1.46 -0.21 -0.12
N LEU A 24 -1.41 -0.88 -1.25
CA LEU A 24 -2.56 -1.39 -1.98
C LEU A 24 -2.61 -2.91 -1.86
N PHE A 25 -3.64 -3.41 -1.19
CA PHE A 25 -3.99 -4.82 -1.16
C PHE A 25 -5.00 -5.11 -2.28
N THR A 26 -4.69 -6.09 -3.13
CA THR A 26 -5.57 -6.57 -4.20
C THR A 26 -5.82 -8.07 -4.03
N GLN A 27 -6.79 -8.65 -4.73
CA GLN A 27 -7.01 -10.11 -4.68
C GLN A 27 -5.80 -10.93 -5.14
N ASP A 28 -4.93 -10.36 -5.98
CA ASP A 28 -3.86 -11.10 -6.66
C ASP A 28 -2.45 -10.69 -6.20
N GLY A 29 -2.33 -9.83 -5.18
CA GLY A 29 -1.05 -9.27 -4.79
C GLY A 29 -1.12 -8.04 -3.90
N LEU A 30 0.07 -7.50 -3.62
CA LEU A 30 0.29 -6.28 -2.83
C LEU A 30 1.15 -5.30 -3.62
N SER A 31 0.82 -4.02 -3.56
CA SER A 31 1.69 -2.93 -4.04
C SER A 31 1.94 -1.93 -2.94
N TYR A 32 3.06 -1.20 -3.03
CA TYR A 32 3.29 -0.04 -2.19
C TYR A 32 4.02 1.08 -2.94
N SER A 33 3.81 2.30 -2.48
CA SER A 33 4.52 3.48 -2.98
C SER A 33 4.92 4.43 -1.86
N LEU A 34 6.01 5.16 -2.08
CA LEU A 34 6.47 6.23 -1.20
C LEU A 34 6.39 7.56 -1.93
N TYR A 35 5.65 8.49 -1.35
CA TYR A 35 5.42 9.82 -1.90
C TYR A 35 5.87 10.90 -0.93
N HIS A 36 6.49 11.95 -1.45
CA HIS A 36 6.89 13.11 -0.66
C HIS A 36 6.03 14.31 -1.03
N ASP A 37 5.27 14.80 -0.05
CA ASP A 37 4.24 15.82 -0.28
C ASP A 37 4.82 17.18 -0.70
N GLU A 38 6.00 17.55 -0.19
CA GLU A 38 6.58 18.87 -0.46
C GLU A 38 7.21 18.93 -1.85
N SER A 39 7.97 17.89 -2.23
CA SER A 39 8.62 17.82 -3.54
C SER A 39 7.73 17.24 -4.64
N LYS A 40 6.50 16.80 -4.30
CA LYS A 40 5.52 16.20 -5.21
C LYS A 40 6.09 15.02 -6.01
N ARG A 41 6.94 14.20 -5.38
CA ARG A 41 7.70 13.12 -6.04
C ARG A 41 7.40 11.75 -5.43
N PHE A 42 7.30 10.76 -6.30
CA PHE A 42 7.35 9.35 -5.91
C PHE A 42 8.79 8.85 -5.89
N TYR A 43 9.18 8.19 -4.81
CA TYR A 43 10.50 7.59 -4.67
C TYR A 43 10.50 6.08 -4.84
N THR A 44 9.37 5.45 -4.55
CA THR A 44 9.25 4.00 -4.69
C THR A 44 7.89 3.65 -5.25
N LEU A 45 7.87 2.68 -6.15
CA LEU A 45 6.69 1.96 -6.60
C LEU A 45 7.05 0.49 -6.77
N VAL A 46 6.54 -0.34 -5.88
CA VAL A 46 6.72 -1.79 -5.92
C VAL A 46 5.35 -2.45 -6.00
N SER A 47 5.23 -3.45 -6.85
CA SER A 47 4.03 -4.24 -7.09
C SER A 47 4.47 -5.68 -7.20
N ASP A 48 3.90 -6.57 -6.39
CA ASP A 48 4.16 -7.98 -6.47
C ASP A 48 2.88 -8.81 -6.58
N LYS A 49 2.88 -9.76 -7.51
CA LYS A 49 1.74 -10.61 -7.80
C LYS A 49 1.95 -11.94 -7.08
N PHE A 50 0.97 -12.35 -6.28
CA PHE A 50 0.95 -13.65 -5.65
C PHE A 50 0.21 -14.63 -6.56
N ASN A 51 0.89 -15.68 -7.02
CA ASN A 51 0.26 -16.81 -7.72
C ASN A 51 -0.11 -17.89 -6.69
N SER A 52 -0.92 -17.55 -5.68
CA SER A 52 -1.25 -18.45 -4.58
C SER A 52 -2.76 -18.59 -4.40
N GLU A 53 -3.18 -19.75 -3.90
CA GLU A 53 -4.54 -19.97 -3.40
C GLU A 53 -4.88 -18.96 -2.29
N ALA A 54 -6.18 -18.69 -2.10
CA ALA A 54 -6.67 -17.66 -1.18
C ALA A 54 -6.12 -17.84 0.25
N ASP A 55 -5.94 -19.08 0.71
CA ASP A 55 -5.50 -19.41 2.06
C ASP A 55 -4.05 -19.00 2.34
N LEU A 56 -3.23 -18.79 1.31
CA LEU A 56 -1.83 -18.37 1.45
C LEU A 56 -1.62 -16.87 1.23
N TYR A 57 -2.66 -16.13 0.81
CA TYR A 57 -2.57 -14.71 0.45
C TYR A 57 -2.08 -13.86 1.63
N VAL A 58 -2.68 -14.04 2.82
CA VAL A 58 -2.33 -13.27 4.02
C VAL A 58 -0.88 -13.53 4.42
N SER A 59 -0.45 -14.80 4.42
CA SER A 59 0.94 -15.16 4.73
C SER A 59 1.93 -14.52 3.75
N LYS A 60 1.60 -14.46 2.46
CA LYS A 60 2.42 -13.79 1.44
C LYS A 60 2.50 -12.28 1.64
N CYS A 61 1.40 -11.65 2.04
CA CYS A 61 1.41 -10.23 2.42
C CYS A 61 2.34 -9.97 3.61
N ILE A 62 2.23 -10.78 4.67
CA ILE A 62 3.09 -10.66 5.86
C ILE A 62 4.56 -10.84 5.48
N GLU A 63 4.89 -11.89 4.70
CA GLU A 63 6.25 -12.14 4.22
C GLU A 63 6.83 -10.92 3.48
N MET A 64 6.04 -10.29 2.61
CA MET A 64 6.46 -9.08 1.89
C MET A 64 6.67 -7.88 2.82
N LEU A 65 5.76 -7.68 3.77
CA LEU A 65 5.84 -6.57 4.73
C LEU A 65 7.04 -6.71 5.67
N GLU A 66 7.36 -7.93 6.12
CA GLU A 66 8.51 -8.22 6.97
C GLU A 66 9.84 -8.13 6.21
N LYS A 67 9.88 -8.61 4.96
CA LYS A 67 11.10 -8.62 4.13
C LYS A 67 11.56 -7.21 3.74
N GLU A 68 10.62 -6.34 3.38
CA GLU A 68 10.94 -4.99 2.91
C GLU A 68 11.14 -4.04 4.11
N LYS A 69 12.39 -3.93 4.60
CA LYS A 69 12.77 -3.05 5.72
C LYS A 69 12.22 -1.62 5.62
N ILE A 70 12.08 -1.11 4.39
CA ILE A 70 11.55 0.22 4.15
C ILE A 70 10.11 0.35 4.68
N LEU A 71 9.29 -0.69 4.62
CA LEU A 71 7.90 -0.66 5.07
C LEU A 71 7.77 -0.59 6.61
N ASN A 72 8.83 -0.93 7.34
CA ASN A 72 8.86 -0.95 8.81
C ASN A 72 9.49 0.32 9.42
N LYS A 73 9.47 1.44 8.68
CA LYS A 73 9.90 2.76 9.16
C LYS A 73 8.72 3.59 9.65
N ASN A 74 9.02 4.63 10.43
CA ASN A 74 8.03 5.63 10.83
C ASN A 74 7.82 6.63 9.68
N TYR A 75 6.59 6.68 9.18
CA TYR A 75 6.16 7.56 8.09
C TYR A 75 5.33 8.73 8.61
N LYS A 76 5.26 9.82 7.82
CA LYS A 76 4.34 10.93 8.09
C LYS A 76 2.90 10.45 8.17
N SER A 77 2.54 9.59 7.22
CA SER A 77 1.23 8.95 7.15
C SER A 77 1.35 7.60 6.43
N VAL A 78 0.42 6.69 6.74
CA VAL A 78 0.29 5.39 6.10
C VAL A 78 -1.13 5.24 5.59
N ASN A 79 -1.29 5.14 4.28
CA ASN A 79 -2.56 4.87 3.63
C ASN A 79 -2.66 3.39 3.29
N ILE A 80 -3.76 2.76 3.70
CA ILE A 80 -4.06 1.37 3.36
C ILE A 80 -5.28 1.36 2.45
N VAL A 81 -5.13 0.77 1.27
CA VAL A 81 -6.18 0.67 0.26
C VAL A 81 -6.50 -0.80 0.02
N PHE A 82 -7.74 -1.18 0.23
CA PHE A 82 -8.24 -2.51 -0.14
C PHE A 82 -9.01 -2.42 -1.45
N ALA A 83 -8.45 -2.97 -2.52
CA ALA A 83 -9.12 -3.10 -3.81
C ALA A 83 -9.85 -4.44 -3.87
N GLY A 84 -11.17 -4.38 -3.70
CA GLY A 84 -12.05 -5.53 -3.79
C GLY A 84 -13.46 -5.15 -4.18
N ARG A 85 -14.30 -6.16 -4.42
CA ARG A 85 -15.71 -5.98 -4.78
C ARG A 85 -16.64 -5.75 -3.59
N LYS A 86 -16.14 -5.92 -2.36
CA LYS A 86 -16.91 -5.78 -1.11
C LYS A 86 -16.94 -4.33 -0.62
N SER A 87 -17.39 -3.43 -1.48
CA SER A 87 -17.60 -2.02 -1.14
C SER A 87 -18.78 -1.49 -1.94
N THR A 88 -19.48 -0.50 -1.39
CA THR A 88 -20.58 0.17 -2.08
C THR A 88 -20.52 1.67 -1.79
N ILE A 89 -20.94 2.47 -2.76
CA ILE A 89 -21.06 3.93 -2.61
C ILE A 89 -22.48 4.20 -2.14
N VAL A 90 -22.62 4.97 -1.06
CA VAL A 90 -23.91 5.43 -0.54
C VAL A 90 -23.89 6.96 -0.54
N PRO A 91 -24.94 7.63 -1.03
CA PRO A 91 -25.07 9.08 -0.90
C PRO A 91 -25.02 9.48 0.58
N GLU A 92 -24.29 10.54 0.89
CA GLU A 92 -24.09 11.00 2.28
C GLU A 92 -25.42 11.24 3.01
N ALA A 93 -26.43 11.78 2.32
CA ALA A 93 -27.77 12.00 2.88
C ALA A 93 -28.51 10.71 3.30
N LEU A 94 -28.07 9.54 2.83
CA LEU A 94 -28.63 8.23 3.15
C LEU A 94 -27.68 7.38 4.02
N TYR A 95 -26.47 7.88 4.30
CA TYR A 95 -25.50 7.16 5.10
C TYR A 95 -25.81 7.31 6.59
N HIS A 96 -25.95 6.18 7.27
CA HIS A 96 -26.14 6.12 8.71
C HIS A 96 -25.18 5.09 9.28
N GLU A 97 -24.28 5.52 10.18
CA GLU A 97 -23.22 4.67 10.73
C GLU A 97 -23.79 3.44 11.47
N ASP A 98 -24.91 3.62 12.18
CA ASP A 98 -25.56 2.54 12.96
C ASP A 98 -26.25 1.47 12.10
N SER A 99 -26.34 1.67 10.77
CA SER A 99 -27.06 0.78 9.85
C SER A 99 -26.15 -0.21 9.11
N ILE A 100 -24.86 -0.30 9.47
CA ILE A 100 -23.81 -1.08 8.79
C ILE A 100 -23.20 -2.11 9.73
#